data_AF-A0A5J6ID45-F1
#
_entry.id   AF-A0A5J6ID45-F1
#
_cell.length_a   1.000
_cell.length_b   1.000
_cell.length_c   1.000
_cell.angle_alpha   90.00
_cell.angle_beta   90.00
_cell.angle_gamma   90.00
#
_symmetry.space_group_name_H-M   'P 1'
#
loop_
_entity.id
_entity.type
_entity.pdbx_description
1 polymer ?
#
loop_
_entity_poly.entity_id
_entity_poly.type
_entity_poly.pdbx_seq_one_letter_code
_entity_poly.pdbx_strand_id
1 'polypeptide(L)'
;MQVSDALVDLQVSVSRERLALANFVRSSGPVGNWNAVVQEEAARLQRSLEESERTLQQVVRAAARTEDQVRELRHALMRRAAITLAKENPDSAV
;
A
#
# COMPACT_ATOMS: atom_id res chain seq x y z
N MET A 1 -9.91 -19.71 -0.91
CA MET A 1 -9.00 -19.32 0.19
C MET A 1 -9.61 -18.10 0.90
N GLN A 2 -9.89 -18.19 2.21
CA GLN A 2 -10.46 -17.07 2.96
C GLN A 2 -9.33 -16.10 3.33
N VAL A 3 -9.50 -14.83 2.96
CA VAL A 3 -8.54 -13.78 3.30
C VAL A 3 -8.85 -13.27 4.71
N SER A 4 -7.86 -13.23 5.61
CA SER A 4 -8.03 -12.68 6.96
C SER A 4 -8.29 -11.17 6.90
N ASP A 5 -9.19 -10.67 7.75
CA ASP A 5 -9.50 -9.23 7.83
C ASP A 5 -8.27 -8.41 8.24
N ALA A 6 -7.45 -8.92 9.17
CA ALA A 6 -6.18 -8.28 9.54
C ALA A 6 -5.19 -8.15 8.37
N LEU A 7 -5.20 -9.12 7.43
CA LEU A 7 -4.39 -9.03 6.22
C LEU A 7 -4.95 -8.01 5.23
N VAL A 8 -6.28 -7.88 5.16
CA VAL A 8 -6.94 -6.85 4.35
C VAL A 8 -6.62 -5.47 4.91
N ASP A 9 -6.68 -5.28 6.22
CA ASP A 9 -6.35 -4.01 6.87
C ASP A 9 -4.89 -3.60 6.61
N LEU A 10 -3.96 -4.56 6.66
CA LEU A 10 -2.57 -4.33 6.30
C LEU A 10 -2.41 -3.93 4.81
N GLN A 11 -3.11 -4.62 3.90
CA GLN A 11 -3.12 -4.25 2.48
C GLN A 11 -3.73 -2.86 2.24
N VAL A 12 -4.78 -2.49 2.99
CA VAL A 12 -5.39 -1.16 2.95
C VAL A 12 -4.40 -0.11 3.46
N SER A 13 -3.69 -0.38 4.56
CA SER A 13 -2.64 0.51 5.09
C SER A 13 -1.54 0.77 4.06
N VAL A 14 -0.98 -0.30 3.46
CA VAL A 14 0.02 -0.18 2.38
C VAL A 14 -0.51 0.65 1.21
N SER A 15 -1.78 0.45 0.84
CA SER A 15 -2.39 1.20 -0.26
C SER A 15 -2.55 2.69 0.07
N ARG A 16 -2.86 3.02 1.32
CA ARG A 16 -2.93 4.42 1.81
C ARG A 16 -1.55 5.06 1.85
N GLU A 17 -0.53 4.36 2.33
CA GLU A 17 0.85 4.87 2.35
C GLU A 17 1.38 5.12 0.94
N ARG A 18 1.10 4.21 -0.01
CA ARG A 18 1.39 4.43 -1.44
C ARG A 18 0.73 5.69 -1.98
N LEU A 19 -0.55 5.88 -1.68
CA LEU A 19 -1.30 7.04 -2.12
C LEU A 19 -0.78 8.33 -1.48
N ALA A 20 -0.44 8.30 -0.19
CA ALA A 20 0.13 9.43 0.53
C ALA A 20 1.48 9.86 -0.07
N LEU A 21 2.38 8.89 -0.33
CA LEU A 21 3.65 9.15 -0.99
C LEU A 21 3.44 9.71 -2.41
N ALA A 22 2.55 9.11 -3.21
CA ALA A 22 2.26 9.59 -4.55
C ALA A 22 1.68 11.01 -4.55
N ASN A 23 0.79 11.32 -3.61
CA ASN A 23 0.21 12.66 -3.46
C ASN A 23 1.26 13.67 -3.00
N PHE A 24 2.15 13.29 -2.07
CA PHE A 24 3.27 14.14 -1.63
C PHE A 24 4.24 14.45 -2.77
N VAL A 25 4.61 13.44 -3.56
CA VAL A 25 5.47 13.61 -4.76
C VAL A 25 4.80 14.54 -5.76
N ARG A 26 3.49 14.35 -6.01
CA ARG A 26 2.72 15.18 -6.95
C ARG A 26 2.63 16.64 -6.49
N SER A 27 2.36 16.88 -5.20
CA SER A 27 2.23 18.23 -4.66
C SER A 27 3.57 18.96 -4.54
N SER A 28 4.67 18.22 -4.36
CA SER A 28 6.02 18.78 -4.25
C SER A 28 6.66 19.15 -5.59
N GLY A 29 6.04 18.77 -6.72
CA GLY A 29 6.55 19.05 -8.05
C GLY A 29 7.78 18.20 -8.43
N PRO A 30 8.51 18.58 -9.50
CA PRO A 30 9.64 17.80 -10.00
C PRO A 30 10.74 17.60 -8.96
N VAL A 31 11.28 16.38 -8.86
CA VAL A 31 12.32 16.00 -7.89
C VAL A 31 13.56 16.91 -7.96
N GLY A 32 13.91 17.39 -9.16
CA GLY A 32 15.05 18.31 -9.34
C GLY A 32 14.90 19.66 -8.63
N ASN A 33 13.67 20.03 -8.21
CA ASN A 33 13.38 21.26 -7.50
C ASN A 33 13.21 21.06 -5.99
N TRP A 34 13.38 19.83 -5.49
CA TRP A 34 13.16 19.54 -4.08
C TRP A 34 14.29 20.09 -3.23
N ASN A 35 13.93 20.79 -2.16
CA ASN A 35 14.87 21.14 -1.10
C ASN A 35 15.12 19.94 -0.16
N ALA A 36 16.09 20.08 0.74
CA ALA A 36 16.47 19.00 1.67
C ALA A 36 15.29 18.51 2.52
N VAL A 37 14.40 19.40 2.97
CA VAL A 37 13.23 19.03 3.79
C VAL A 37 12.26 18.14 3.01
N VAL A 38 11.97 18.49 1.76
CA VAL A 38 11.10 17.70 0.88
C VAL A 38 11.73 16.33 0.59
N GLN A 39 13.05 16.29 0.36
CA GLN A 39 13.77 15.03 0.15
C GLN A 39 13.75 14.13 1.38
N GLU A 40 13.96 14.68 2.58
CA GLU A 40 13.93 13.93 3.84
C GLU A 40 12.54 13.36 4.13
N GLU A 41 11.48 14.15 3.94
CA GLU A 41 10.12 13.68 4.16
C GLU A 41 9.71 12.64 3.11
N ALA A 42 10.07 12.83 1.82
CA ALA A 42 9.87 11.79 0.80
C ALA A 42 10.58 10.48 1.17
N ALA A 43 11.83 10.55 1.61
CA ALA A 43 12.61 9.39 2.03
C ALA A 43 12.03 8.72 3.29
N ARG A 44 11.46 9.49 4.20
CA ARG A 44 10.74 8.97 5.37
C ARG A 44 9.48 8.21 4.95
N LEU A 45 8.64 8.82 4.11
CA LEU A 45 7.41 8.21 3.59
C LEU A 45 7.72 6.94 2.78
N GLN A 46 8.77 6.97 1.96
CA GLN A 46 9.23 5.81 1.21
C GLN A 46 9.67 4.67 2.15
N ARG A 47 10.48 4.95 3.17
CA ARG A 47 10.91 3.92 4.14
C ARG A 47 9.75 3.28 4.90
N SER A 48 8.79 4.09 5.34
CA SER A 48 7.55 3.59 5.97
C SER A 48 6.83 2.61 5.05
N LEU A 49 6.63 3.02 3.79
CA LEU A 49 5.97 2.18 2.80
C LEU A 49 6.73 0.87 2.56
N GLU A 50 8.05 0.93 2.40
CA GLU A 50 8.89 -0.26 2.21
C GLU A 50 8.81 -1.23 3.39
N GLU A 51 8.76 -0.72 4.62
CA GLU A 51 8.57 -1.53 5.83
C GLU A 51 7.19 -2.20 5.87
N SER A 52 6.13 -1.46 5.55
CA SER A 52 4.76 -1.99 5.48
C SER A 52 4.63 -3.05 4.37
N GLU A 53 5.22 -2.82 3.19
CA GLU A 53 5.24 -3.78 2.09
C GLU A 53 6.00 -5.05 2.44
N ARG A 54 7.13 -4.92 3.13
CA ARG A 54 7.93 -6.06 3.60
C ARG A 54 7.15 -6.90 4.58
N THR A 55 6.48 -6.26 5.54
CA THR A 55 5.61 -6.92 6.51
C THR A 55 4.50 -7.68 5.79
N LEU A 56 3.78 -7.02 4.87
CA LEU A 56 2.73 -7.65 4.08
C LEU A 56 3.25 -8.85 3.28
N GLN A 57 4.41 -8.74 2.63
CA GLN A 57 5.02 -9.83 1.90
C GLN A 57 5.36 -11.03 2.80
N GLN A 58 5.90 -10.78 3.98
CA GLN A 58 6.22 -11.84 4.94
C GLN A 58 4.97 -12.56 5.42
N VAL A 59 3.92 -11.83 5.82
CA VAL A 59 2.69 -12.46 6.32
C VAL A 59 1.95 -13.20 5.20
N VAL A 60 1.89 -12.65 3.99
CA VAL A 60 1.32 -13.35 2.82
C VAL A 60 2.07 -14.65 2.52
N ARG A 61 3.41 -14.64 2.56
CA ARG A 61 4.23 -15.84 2.37
C ARG A 61 4.04 -16.85 3.49
N ALA A 62 3.89 -16.41 4.74
CA ALA A 62 3.61 -17.30 5.86
C ALA A 62 2.22 -17.94 5.78
N ALA A 63 1.25 -17.23 5.18
CA ALA A 63 -0.14 -17.69 5.05
C ALA A 63 -0.37 -18.64 3.86
N ALA A 64 0.55 -18.70 2.90
CA ALA A 64 0.44 -19.51 1.69
C ALA A 64 1.51 -20.60 1.65
N ARG A 65 1.15 -21.80 1.19
CA ARG A 65 2.09 -22.95 1.14
C ARG A 65 2.83 -23.05 -0.19
N THR A 66 2.32 -22.42 -1.23
CA THR A 66 2.89 -22.44 -2.58
C THR A 66 2.94 -21.03 -3.17
N GLU A 67 3.81 -20.80 -4.15
CA GLU A 67 3.90 -19.53 -4.87
C GLU A 67 2.59 -19.20 -5.61
N ASP A 68 1.85 -20.20 -6.09
CA ASP A 68 0.54 -19.98 -6.70
C ASP A 68 -0.48 -19.48 -5.67
N GLN A 69 -0.48 -20.04 -4.46
CA GLN A 69 -1.31 -19.54 -3.36
C GLN A 69 -0.90 -18.12 -2.93
N VAL A 70 0.39 -17.78 -2.96
CA VAL A 70 0.87 -16.41 -2.71
C VAL A 70 0.27 -15.45 -3.74
N ARG A 71 0.30 -15.82 -5.03
CA ARG A 71 -0.28 -15.00 -6.11
C ARG A 71 -1.79 -14.85 -5.94
N GLU A 72 -2.52 -15.94 -5.72
CA GLU A 72 -3.97 -15.91 -5.49
C GLU A 72 -4.34 -15.05 -4.28
N LEU A 73 -3.62 -15.20 -3.15
CA LEU A 73 -3.86 -14.43 -1.94
C LEU A 73 -3.61 -12.93 -2.18
N ARG A 74 -2.53 -12.57 -2.89
CA ARG A 74 -2.27 -11.17 -3.27
C ARG A 74 -3.39 -10.59 -4.14
N HIS A 75 -3.86 -11.33 -5.13
CA HIS A 75 -4.99 -10.89 -5.97
C HIS A 75 -6.29 -10.75 -5.16
N ALA A 76 -6.55 -11.64 -4.23
CA ALA A 76 -7.71 -11.55 -3.34
C ALA A 76 -7.61 -10.35 -2.38
N LEU A 77 -6.43 -10.10 -1.82
CA LEU A 77 -6.14 -8.96 -0.96
C LEU A 77 -6.31 -7.63 -1.69
N MET A 78 -5.73 -7.49 -2.89
CA MET A 78 -5.89 -6.27 -3.69
C MET A 78 -7.36 -5.99 -4.01
N ARG A 79 -8.13 -7.01 -4.39
CA ARG A 79 -9.58 -6.86 -4.66
C ARG A 79 -10.35 -6.43 -3.41
N ARG A 80 -10.13 -7.08 -2.26
CA ARG A 80 -10.81 -6.71 -1.01
C ARG A 80 -10.42 -5.30 -0.56
N ALA A 81 -9.13 -4.96 -0.60
CA ALA A 81 -8.67 -3.63 -0.22
C ALA A 81 -9.24 -2.54 -1.14
N ALA A 82 -9.32 -2.78 -2.46
CA ALA A 82 -9.96 -1.85 -3.38
C ALA A 82 -11.44 -1.62 -3.04
N ILE A 83 -12.18 -2.68 -2.72
CA ILE A 83 -13.58 -2.58 -2.28
C ILE A 83 -13.69 -1.79 -0.96
N THR A 84 -12.82 -2.06 0.01
CA THR A 84 -12.78 -1.32 1.29
C THR A 84 -12.51 0.16 1.06
N LEU A 85 -11.48 0.50 0.28
CA LEU A 85 -11.12 1.89 -0.03
C LEU A 85 -12.24 2.63 -0.79
N ALA A 86 -12.93 1.95 -1.72
CA ALA A 86 -14.06 2.52 -2.45
C ALA A 86 -15.27 2.79 -1.55
N LYS A 87 -15.51 1.94 -0.54
CA LYS A 87 -16.54 2.17 0.47
C LYS A 87 -16.21 3.33 1.41
N GLU A 88 -14.93 3.54 1.68
CA GLU A 88 -14.47 4.63 2.54
C GLU A 88 -14.47 6.00 1.84
N ASN A 89 -14.36 6.03 0.51
CA ASN A 89 -14.42 7.26 -0.30
C ASN A 89 -15.45 7.13 -1.45
N PRO A 90 -16.77 7.17 -1.15
CA PRO A 90 -17.80 7.08 -2.18
C PRO A 90 -17.81 8.28 -3.15
N ASP A 91 -17.18 9.40 -2.79
CA ASP A 91 -17.12 10.65 -3.57
C ASP A 91 -15.94 10.74 -4.57
N SER A 92 -15.05 9.75 -4.61
CA SER A 92 -13.90 9.78 -5.55
C SER A 92 -14.20 9.11 -6.89
N ALA A 93 -15.48 8.81 -7.16
CA ALA A 93 -15.99 8.24 -8.40
C ALA A 93 -16.79 9.30 -9.19
N VAL A 94 -16.14 10.40 -9.57
CA VAL A 94 -16.62 11.34 -10.61
C VAL A 94 -15.42 11.79 -11.43
#